data_AF-A0A959DPN5-F1
#
_entry.id   AF-A0A959DPN5-F1
#
_cell.length_a   1.000
_cell.length_b   1.000
_cell.length_c   1.000
_cell.angle_alpha   90.00
_cell.angle_beta   90.00
_cell.angle_gamma   90.00
#
_symmetry.space_group_name_H-M   'P 1'
#
loop_
_entity.id
_entity.type
_entity.pdbx_description
1 polymer ?
#
loop_
_entity_poly.entity_id
_entity_poly.type
_entity_poly.pdbx_seq_one_letter_code
_entity_poly.pdbx_strand_id
1 'polypeptide(L)'
;MKLIANQITNLTDARYFAARGCYALFFDLDNPDLEEPQISAIVEWISGPHIYVHTTQPEQISPAIASLAEGIWTDATGWSLPIHRFRTWDPDLVKTLDEATWIVRQRDWLAFQTAFPQGQEVILWVDTPDLQCLDVAADYGVWAVMIDGGDEETTGVKSFEAYDDFIDRWEELSAEE
;
A
#
# COMPACT_ATOMS: atom_id res chain seq x y z
N MET A 1 9.52 -10.84 0.89
CA MET A 1 8.21 -10.17 1.04
C MET A 1 8.45 -8.66 1.09
N LYS A 2 7.66 -7.83 0.41
CA LYS A 2 7.86 -6.37 0.36
C LYS A 2 7.07 -5.61 1.44
N LEU A 3 7.52 -4.43 1.85
CA LEU A 3 6.79 -3.51 2.73
C LEU A 3 6.26 -2.30 1.95
N ILE A 4 4.97 -2.01 2.08
CA ILE A 4 4.31 -0.85 1.48
C ILE A 4 3.74 0.01 2.60
N ALA A 5 3.96 1.32 2.53
CA ALA A 5 3.32 2.26 3.43
C ALA A 5 2.17 2.97 2.71
N ASN A 6 0.98 2.88 3.28
CA ASN A 6 -0.28 3.38 2.73
C ASN A 6 -0.74 4.65 3.42
N GLN A 7 -1.69 5.38 2.82
CA GLN A 7 -2.29 6.58 3.40
C GLN A 7 -1.27 7.63 3.88
N ILE A 8 -0.20 7.85 3.10
CA ILE A 8 0.81 8.84 3.45
C ILE A 8 0.27 10.25 3.23
N THR A 9 0.20 11.06 4.30
CA THR A 9 -0.34 12.42 4.26
C THR A 9 0.70 13.51 4.55
N ASN A 10 1.88 13.14 5.06
CA ASN A 10 2.90 14.10 5.47
C ASN A 10 4.32 13.62 5.14
N LEU A 11 5.27 14.56 5.17
CA LEU A 11 6.66 14.31 4.84
C LEU A 11 7.41 13.50 5.91
N THR A 12 7.00 13.58 7.17
CA THR A 12 7.65 12.86 8.27
C THR A 12 7.51 11.35 8.08
N ASP A 13 6.32 10.88 7.74
CA ASP A 13 6.05 9.46 7.45
C ASP A 13 6.79 9.00 6.22
N ALA A 14 6.68 9.77 5.13
CA ALA A 14 7.31 9.44 3.87
C ALA A 14 8.82 9.22 4.06
N ARG A 15 9.46 10.10 4.85
CA ARG A 15 10.88 9.96 5.20
C ARG A 15 11.16 8.78 6.10
N TYR A 16 10.32 8.56 7.11
CA TYR A 16 10.47 7.42 8.02
C TYR A 16 10.43 6.10 7.26
N PHE A 17 9.38 5.85 6.48
CA PHE A 17 9.25 4.61 5.70
C PHE A 17 10.30 4.48 4.60
N ALA A 18 10.67 5.59 3.94
CA ALA A 18 11.77 5.56 2.96
C ALA A 18 13.11 5.20 3.62
N ALA A 19 13.39 5.72 4.81
CA ALA A 19 14.61 5.41 5.56
C ALA A 19 14.63 3.96 6.07
N ARG A 20 13.48 3.39 6.41
CA ARG A 20 13.31 1.96 6.74
C ARG A 20 13.31 1.05 5.49
N GLY A 21 13.54 1.60 4.30
CA GLY A 21 13.68 0.81 3.08
C GLY A 21 12.37 0.20 2.57
N CYS A 22 11.22 0.85 2.83
CA CYS A 22 9.96 0.41 2.26
C CYS A 22 10.03 0.37 0.71
N TYR A 23 9.31 -0.58 0.13
CA TYR A 23 9.26 -0.79 -1.30
C TYR A 23 8.48 0.31 -2.02
N ALA A 24 7.35 0.74 -1.45
CA ALA A 24 6.48 1.74 -2.07
C ALA A 24 5.73 2.58 -1.04
N LEU A 25 5.34 3.79 -1.47
CA LEU A 25 4.40 4.66 -0.78
C LEU A 25 3.11 4.77 -1.59
N PHE A 26 1.97 4.72 -0.88
CA PHE A 26 0.64 4.94 -1.43
C PHE A 26 0.07 6.27 -0.93
N PHE A 27 -0.37 7.10 -1.87
CA PHE A 27 -1.10 8.34 -1.58
C PHE A 27 -2.56 8.20 -2.02
N ASP A 28 -3.48 8.53 -1.13
CA ASP A 28 -4.91 8.51 -1.43
C ASP A 28 -5.36 9.86 -1.99
N LEU A 29 -5.65 9.92 -3.29
CA LEU A 29 -6.09 11.15 -3.95
C LEU A 29 -7.53 11.52 -3.59
N ASP A 30 -8.28 10.58 -3.02
CA ASP A 30 -9.65 10.83 -2.57
C ASP A 30 -9.67 11.37 -1.12
N ASN A 31 -8.51 11.43 -0.45
CA ASN A 31 -8.39 12.01 0.89
C ASN A 31 -8.54 13.54 0.83
N PRO A 32 -9.56 14.12 1.51
CA PRO A 32 -9.82 15.56 1.43
C PRO A 32 -8.73 16.43 2.08
N ASP A 33 -7.89 15.86 2.94
CA ASP A 33 -6.81 16.56 3.63
C ASP A 33 -5.47 16.48 2.86
N LEU A 34 -5.45 15.85 1.68
CA LEU A 34 -4.27 15.65 0.86
C LEU A 34 -4.49 16.13 -0.58
N GLU A 35 -3.86 17.25 -0.92
CA GLU A 35 -3.88 17.80 -2.28
C GLU A 35 -2.70 17.29 -3.13
N GLU A 36 -2.90 17.12 -4.43
CA GLU A 36 -1.86 16.64 -5.35
C GLU A 36 -0.53 17.46 -5.34
N PRO A 37 -0.54 18.80 -5.20
CA PRO A 37 0.71 19.56 -5.05
C PRO A 37 1.47 19.19 -3.77
N GLN A 38 0.77 18.82 -2.69
CA GLN A 38 1.41 18.35 -1.46
C GLN A 38 2.10 17.00 -1.67
N ILE A 39 1.48 16.09 -2.43
CA ILE A 39 2.09 14.80 -2.81
C ILE A 39 3.39 15.05 -3.59
N SER A 40 3.33 15.92 -4.60
CA SER A 40 4.51 16.28 -5.40
C SER A 40 5.63 16.84 -4.52
N ALA A 41 5.28 17.73 -3.59
CA ALA A 41 6.23 18.28 -2.63
C ALA A 41 6.80 17.20 -1.68
N ILE A 42 6.03 16.23 -1.22
CA ILE A 42 6.54 15.12 -0.40
C ILE A 42 7.55 14.28 -1.20
N VAL A 43 7.20 13.91 -2.44
CA VAL A 43 8.02 13.03 -3.27
C VAL A 43 9.37 13.67 -3.65
N GLU A 44 9.42 14.99 -3.83
CA GLU A 44 10.68 15.72 -4.07
C GLU A 44 11.73 15.57 -2.96
N TRP A 45 11.31 15.26 -1.72
CA TRP A 45 12.18 15.18 -0.55
C TRP A 45 12.53 13.75 -0.11
N ILE A 46 12.09 12.75 -0.87
CA ILE A 46 12.36 11.33 -0.59
C ILE A 46 12.99 10.66 -1.81
N SER A 47 13.66 9.54 -1.57
CA SER A 47 14.26 8.71 -2.62
C SER A 47 14.23 7.27 -2.16
N GLY A 48 14.01 6.33 -3.10
CA GLY A 48 14.02 4.89 -2.82
C GLY A 48 12.68 4.22 -3.15
N PRO A 49 11.57 4.56 -2.46
CA PRO A 49 10.29 3.90 -2.66
C PRO A 49 9.68 4.19 -4.04
N HIS A 50 8.99 3.21 -4.59
CA HIS A 50 8.05 3.40 -5.70
C HIS A 50 6.85 4.24 -5.27
N ILE A 51 6.28 5.00 -6.19
CA ILE A 51 5.12 5.86 -5.90
C ILE A 51 3.87 5.28 -6.52
N TYR A 52 2.88 4.96 -5.69
CA TYR A 52 1.55 4.52 -6.11
C TYR A 52 0.48 5.46 -5.57
N VAL A 53 -0.67 5.50 -6.25
CA VAL A 53 -1.80 6.32 -5.82
C VAL A 53 -3.10 5.54 -5.81
N HIS A 54 -3.97 5.85 -4.87
CA HIS A 54 -5.34 5.35 -4.80
C HIS A 54 -6.31 6.42 -5.26
N THR A 55 -7.30 6.05 -6.08
CA THR A 55 -8.45 6.91 -6.39
C THR A 55 -9.64 6.13 -6.95
N THR A 56 -10.84 6.60 -6.65
CA THR A 56 -12.10 6.17 -7.25
C THR A 56 -12.41 6.88 -8.56
N GLN A 57 -11.70 7.96 -8.89
CA GLN A 57 -11.93 8.81 -10.07
C GLN A 57 -10.66 8.92 -10.94
N PRO A 58 -10.18 7.80 -11.50
CA PRO A 58 -8.89 7.75 -12.18
C PRO A 58 -8.79 8.63 -13.44
N GLU A 59 -9.92 9.04 -14.01
CA GLU A 59 -9.99 10.01 -15.11
C GLU A 59 -9.68 11.46 -14.71
N GLN A 60 -9.67 11.78 -13.40
CA GLN A 60 -9.44 13.13 -12.88
C GLN A 60 -7.99 13.39 -12.46
N ILE A 61 -7.14 12.36 -12.47
CA ILE A 61 -5.73 12.46 -12.08
C ILE A 61 -5.02 13.49 -12.93
N SER A 62 -4.33 14.44 -12.29
CA SER A 62 -3.58 15.44 -13.06
C SER A 62 -2.39 14.84 -13.81
N PRO A 63 -1.90 15.51 -14.87
CA PRO A 63 -0.69 15.08 -15.58
C PRO A 63 0.56 14.98 -14.69
N ALA A 64 0.62 15.76 -13.60
CA ALA A 64 1.75 15.73 -12.67
C ALA A 64 1.77 14.40 -11.92
N ILE A 65 0.65 14.01 -11.30
CA ILE A 65 0.52 12.72 -10.62
C ILE A 65 0.64 11.55 -11.61
N ALA A 66 0.04 11.65 -12.79
CA ALA A 66 0.15 10.61 -13.81
C ALA A 66 1.60 10.38 -14.31
N SER A 67 2.46 11.39 -14.22
CA SER A 67 3.89 11.26 -14.56
C SER A 67 4.72 10.75 -13.38
N LEU A 68 4.23 10.94 -12.16
CA LEU A 68 4.89 10.57 -10.91
C LEU A 68 4.60 9.13 -10.49
N ALA A 69 3.34 8.71 -10.62
CA ALA A 69 2.85 7.43 -10.13
C ALA A 69 3.22 6.28 -11.10
N GLU A 70 3.78 5.22 -10.54
CA GLU A 70 4.16 4.00 -11.25
C GLU A 70 3.02 2.96 -11.32
N GLY A 71 1.95 3.19 -10.58
CA GLY A 71 0.82 2.28 -10.45
C GLY A 71 -0.36 2.94 -9.74
N ILE A 72 -1.55 2.42 -10.01
CA ILE A 72 -2.81 2.97 -9.49
C ILE A 72 -3.66 1.88 -8.88
N TRP A 73 -4.08 2.11 -7.64
CA TRP A 73 -5.13 1.37 -6.98
C TRP A 73 -6.46 2.03 -7.30
N THR A 74 -7.31 1.30 -8.02
CA THR A 74 -8.67 1.76 -8.30
C THR A 74 -9.60 0.58 -8.51
N ASP A 75 -10.77 0.67 -7.90
CA ASP A 75 -11.88 -0.28 -8.12
C ASP A 75 -12.75 0.14 -9.33
N ALA A 76 -12.44 1.28 -9.96
CA ALA A 76 -13.11 1.70 -11.18
C ALA A 76 -12.91 0.70 -12.33
N THR A 77 -13.99 0.43 -13.08
CA THR A 77 -13.99 -0.49 -14.22
C THR A 77 -13.93 0.26 -15.55
N GLY A 78 -13.49 -0.42 -16.63
CA GLY A 78 -13.50 0.16 -17.98
C GLY A 78 -12.41 1.18 -18.28
N TRP A 79 -11.51 1.44 -17.32
CA TRP A 79 -10.36 2.31 -17.51
C TRP A 79 -9.16 1.54 -18.09
N SER A 80 -8.35 2.18 -18.94
CA SER A 80 -7.16 1.56 -19.55
C SER A 80 -5.98 2.52 -19.53
N LEU A 81 -5.14 2.44 -18.49
CA LEU A 81 -3.79 2.99 -18.53
C LEU A 81 -2.77 1.85 -18.51
N PRO A 82 -1.61 2.00 -19.18
CA PRO A 82 -0.53 1.01 -19.20
C PRO A 82 0.30 1.05 -17.91
N ILE A 83 -0.37 1.07 -16.76
CA ILE A 83 0.26 1.17 -15.44
C ILE A 83 -0.19 -0.01 -14.58
N HIS A 84 0.62 -0.36 -13.58
CA HIS A 84 0.30 -1.47 -12.70
C HIS A 84 -0.99 -1.18 -11.94
N ARG A 85 -1.93 -2.15 -11.92
CA ARG A 85 -3.26 -1.98 -11.32
C ARG A 85 -3.36 -2.80 -10.05
N PHE A 86 -3.77 -2.12 -8.98
CA PHE A 86 -4.16 -2.75 -7.74
C PHE A 86 -5.68 -2.67 -7.56
N ARG A 87 -6.26 -3.71 -6.96
CA ARG A 87 -7.70 -3.76 -6.65
C ARG A 87 -7.97 -4.25 -5.26
N THR A 88 -8.96 -3.66 -4.61
CA THR A 88 -9.46 -4.18 -3.35
C THR A 88 -10.14 -5.51 -3.62
N TRP A 89 -9.80 -6.53 -2.84
CA TRP A 89 -10.55 -7.77 -2.88
C TRP A 89 -11.95 -7.56 -2.30
N ASP A 90 -12.96 -7.98 -3.08
CA ASP A 90 -14.36 -8.03 -2.69
C ASP A 90 -14.90 -9.41 -3.06
N PRO A 91 -15.53 -10.16 -2.14
CA PRO A 91 -16.14 -11.46 -2.45
C PRO A 91 -17.25 -11.38 -3.50
N ASP A 92 -17.91 -10.23 -3.62
CA ASP A 92 -19.06 -10.01 -4.52
C ASP A 92 -18.65 -9.47 -5.90
N LEU A 93 -17.38 -9.04 -6.07
CA LEU A 93 -16.87 -8.60 -7.37
C LEU A 93 -16.77 -9.78 -8.35
N VAL A 94 -17.32 -9.59 -9.56
CA VAL A 94 -17.10 -10.53 -10.66
C VAL A 94 -15.62 -10.55 -10.98
N LYS A 95 -14.96 -11.68 -10.65
CA LYS A 95 -13.56 -11.93 -10.90
C LYS A 95 -13.30 -12.04 -12.40
N THR A 96 -13.23 -10.90 -13.09
CA THR A 96 -12.54 -10.87 -14.38
C THR A 96 -11.07 -11.11 -14.06
N LEU A 97 -10.46 -12.10 -14.72
CA LEU A 97 -9.03 -12.44 -14.61
C LEU A 97 -8.17 -11.33 -15.25
N ASP A 98 -8.42 -10.08 -14.87
CA ASP A 98 -7.51 -8.99 -15.17
C ASP A 98 -6.23 -9.26 -14.38
N GLU A 99 -5.07 -8.94 -14.96
CA GLU A 99 -3.72 -9.12 -14.39
C GLU A 99 -3.44 -8.17 -13.20
N ALA A 100 -4.44 -7.91 -12.37
CA ALA A 100 -4.34 -7.01 -11.23
C ALA A 100 -3.73 -7.71 -10.01
N THR A 101 -2.93 -6.96 -9.25
CA THR A 101 -2.48 -7.35 -7.92
C THR A 101 -3.60 -7.07 -6.93
N TRP A 102 -3.95 -8.06 -6.09
CA TRP A 102 -5.03 -7.90 -5.13
C TRP A 102 -4.55 -7.31 -3.82
N ILE A 103 -5.24 -6.29 -3.33
CA ILE A 103 -5.12 -5.78 -1.98
C ILE A 103 -6.20 -6.45 -1.13
N VAL A 104 -5.78 -7.23 -0.15
CA VAL A 104 -6.68 -7.99 0.74
C VAL A 104 -6.49 -7.48 2.15
N ARG A 105 -7.57 -7.02 2.79
CA ARG A 105 -7.51 -6.63 4.21
C ARG A 105 -7.29 -7.85 5.09
N GLN A 106 -6.56 -7.69 6.19
CA GLN A 106 -6.27 -8.75 7.15
C GLN A 106 -7.55 -9.46 7.64
N ARG A 107 -8.62 -8.71 7.92
CA ARG A 107 -9.92 -9.26 8.36
C ARG A 107 -10.62 -10.15 7.32
N ASP A 108 -10.29 -9.94 6.05
CA ASP A 108 -10.92 -10.58 4.90
C ASP A 108 -10.08 -11.77 4.38
N TRP A 109 -8.88 -11.97 4.96
CA TRP A 109 -7.90 -12.96 4.55
C TRP A 109 -8.44 -14.40 4.48
N LEU A 110 -9.16 -14.84 5.51
CA LEU A 110 -9.70 -16.20 5.56
C LEU A 110 -10.72 -16.48 4.44
N ALA A 111 -11.54 -15.47 4.12
CA ALA A 111 -12.51 -15.57 3.04
C ALA A 111 -11.81 -15.55 1.67
N PHE A 112 -10.78 -14.70 1.52
CA PHE A 112 -9.93 -14.66 0.33
C PHE A 112 -9.28 -16.03 0.04
N GLN A 113 -8.65 -16.64 1.03
CA GLN A 113 -7.98 -17.95 0.91
C GLN A 113 -8.92 -19.06 0.42
N THR A 114 -10.17 -19.04 0.89
CA THR A 114 -11.17 -20.03 0.48
C THR A 114 -11.61 -19.83 -0.97
N ALA A 115 -11.59 -18.59 -1.44
CA ALA A 115 -12.17 -18.20 -2.73
C ALA A 115 -11.15 -18.09 -3.87
N PHE A 116 -9.83 -18.01 -3.59
CA PHE A 116 -8.81 -17.74 -4.61
C PHE A 116 -7.69 -18.81 -4.62
N PRO A 117 -7.41 -19.43 -5.78
CA PRO A 117 -6.31 -20.39 -5.91
C PRO A 117 -4.93 -19.72 -5.93
N GLN A 118 -3.90 -20.50 -5.61
CA GLN A 118 -2.50 -20.08 -5.57
C GLN A 118 -2.00 -19.50 -6.91
N GLY A 119 -1.10 -18.51 -6.84
CA GLY A 119 -0.33 -18.01 -7.99
C GLY A 119 -0.58 -16.56 -8.41
N GLN A 120 -1.38 -15.78 -7.67
CA GLN A 120 -1.52 -14.33 -7.89
C GLN A 120 -0.67 -13.53 -6.91
N GLU A 121 -0.18 -12.37 -7.35
CA GLU A 121 0.46 -11.41 -6.46
C GLU A 121 -0.61 -10.79 -5.55
N VAL A 122 -0.39 -10.92 -4.24
CA VAL A 122 -1.30 -10.41 -3.22
C VAL A 122 -0.53 -9.45 -2.31
N ILE A 123 -1.18 -8.34 -1.99
CA ILE A 123 -0.79 -7.39 -0.97
C ILE A 123 -1.73 -7.61 0.22
N LEU A 124 -1.16 -7.98 1.37
CA LEU A 124 -1.91 -8.05 2.62
C LEU A 124 -1.93 -6.68 3.28
N TRP A 125 -3.10 -6.05 3.35
CA TRP A 125 -3.31 -4.79 4.04
C TRP A 125 -3.63 -5.04 5.52
N VAL A 126 -2.75 -4.54 6.38
CA VAL A 126 -2.82 -4.67 7.82
C VAL A 126 -3.24 -3.33 8.41
N ASP A 127 -4.48 -3.25 8.93
CA ASP A 127 -5.05 -2.01 9.47
C ASP A 127 -4.27 -1.53 10.73
N THR A 128 -3.66 -2.45 11.48
CA THR A 128 -2.84 -2.16 12.66
C THR A 128 -1.60 -3.06 12.72
N PRO A 129 -0.41 -2.57 13.11
CA PRO A 129 0.79 -3.40 13.19
C PRO A 129 0.58 -4.62 14.11
N ASP A 130 0.44 -5.80 13.50
CA ASP A 130 0.23 -7.08 14.19
C ASP A 130 1.29 -8.07 13.71
N LEU A 131 2.23 -8.42 14.59
CA LEU A 131 3.34 -9.31 14.25
C LEU A 131 2.86 -10.67 13.72
N GLN A 132 1.69 -11.16 14.18
CA GLN A 132 1.17 -12.47 13.75
C GLN A 132 0.79 -12.47 12.26
N CYS A 133 0.44 -11.31 11.70
CA CYS A 133 0.09 -11.22 10.29
C CYS A 133 1.31 -11.42 9.37
N LEU A 134 2.52 -11.10 9.85
CA LEU A 134 3.75 -11.26 9.08
C LEU A 134 4.11 -12.73 8.89
N ASP A 135 3.96 -13.54 9.94
CA ASP A 135 4.19 -14.98 9.86
C ASP A 135 3.19 -15.63 8.89
N VAL A 136 1.92 -15.22 8.94
CA VAL A 136 0.90 -15.66 7.98
C VAL A 136 1.23 -15.20 6.55
N ALA A 137 1.69 -13.97 6.38
CA ALA A 137 2.05 -13.46 5.06
C ALA A 137 3.23 -14.24 4.45
N ALA A 138 4.23 -14.57 5.26
CA ALA A 138 5.38 -15.38 4.87
C ALA A 138 4.98 -16.82 4.49
N ASP A 139 4.18 -17.48 5.33
CA ASP A 139 3.73 -18.87 5.10
C ASP A 139 2.96 -19.05 3.79
N TYR A 140 2.25 -18.00 3.36
CA TYR A 140 1.44 -18.02 2.14
C TYR A 140 2.12 -17.39 0.92
N GLY A 141 3.38 -16.94 1.06
CA GLY A 141 4.13 -16.32 -0.03
C GLY A 141 3.48 -15.04 -0.55
N VAL A 142 2.93 -14.22 0.36
CA VAL A 142 2.35 -12.92 0.02
C VAL A 142 3.43 -12.02 -0.58
N TRP A 143 3.10 -11.31 -1.65
CA TRP A 143 4.07 -10.48 -2.38
C TRP A 143 4.50 -9.25 -1.56
N ALA A 144 3.54 -8.59 -0.92
CA ALA A 144 3.82 -7.47 -0.02
C ALA A 144 2.86 -7.41 1.17
N VAL A 145 3.33 -6.84 2.26
CA VAL A 145 2.51 -6.37 3.36
C VAL A 145 2.39 -4.85 3.26
N MET A 146 1.19 -4.35 3.51
CA MET A 146 0.87 -2.93 3.46
C MET A 146 0.35 -2.47 4.82
N ILE A 147 0.90 -1.39 5.33
CA ILE A 147 0.53 -0.77 6.61
C ILE A 147 0.18 0.69 6.38
N ASP A 148 -0.82 1.20 7.10
CA ASP A 148 -1.17 2.61 7.02
C ASP A 148 -0.12 3.47 7.73
N GLY A 149 0.14 4.67 7.18
CA GLY A 149 0.84 5.73 7.89
C GLY A 149 0.04 6.12 9.13
N GLY A 150 0.67 6.05 10.30
CA GLY A 150 -0.04 6.22 11.56
C GLY A 150 -0.62 7.61 11.76
N ASP A 151 -1.64 7.76 12.59
CA ASP A 151 -2.14 9.07 12.99
C ASP A 151 -1.10 9.83 13.83
N GLU A 152 -1.10 11.16 13.72
CA GLU A 152 -0.37 12.03 14.65
C GLU A 152 -1.11 12.09 16.00
N GLU A 153 -0.46 11.78 17.11
CA GLU A 153 -1.02 12.00 18.45
C GLU A 153 -1.15 13.51 18.75
N THR A 154 -0.28 14.32 18.16
CA THR A 154 -0.30 15.80 18.14
C THR A 154 0.50 16.26 16.92
N THR A 155 0.28 17.47 16.40
CA THR A 155 1.04 18.01 15.25
C THR A 155 2.55 17.78 15.42
N GLY A 156 3.12 16.88 14.60
CA GLY A 156 4.53 16.49 14.65
C GLY A 156 4.96 15.49 15.74
N VAL A 157 4.02 14.81 16.41
CA VAL A 157 4.27 13.73 17.40
C VAL A 157 3.53 12.47 16.98
N LYS A 158 4.29 11.41 16.67
CA LYS A 158 3.76 10.09 16.30
C LYS A 158 4.27 9.03 17.27
N SER A 159 3.42 8.04 17.56
CA SER A 159 3.82 6.81 18.25
C SER A 159 4.32 5.80 17.22
N PHE A 160 5.63 5.83 16.95
CA PHE A 160 6.28 4.88 16.03
C PHE A 160 6.66 3.54 16.69
N GLU A 161 6.52 3.40 18.01
CA GLU A 161 6.97 2.21 18.74
C GLU A 161 6.34 0.92 18.20
N ALA A 162 5.04 0.94 17.89
CA ALA A 162 4.35 -0.21 17.32
C ALA A 162 4.76 -0.52 15.86
N TYR A 163 5.22 0.50 15.12
CA TYR A 163 5.72 0.34 13.76
C TYR A 163 7.15 -0.20 13.75
N ASP A 164 7.99 0.22 14.70
CA ASP A 164 9.38 -0.23 14.78
C ASP A 164 9.44 -1.75 14.99
N ASP A 165 8.72 -2.30 15.99
CA ASP A 165 8.68 -3.75 16.23
C ASP A 165 8.19 -4.53 15.00
N PHE A 166 7.19 -3.99 14.29
CA PHE A 166 6.62 -4.61 13.09
C PHE A 166 7.59 -4.60 11.91
N ILE A 167 8.24 -3.46 11.66
CA ILE A 167 9.18 -3.31 10.55
C ILE A 167 10.45 -4.12 10.84
N ASP A 168 10.94 -4.12 12.07
CA ASP A 168 12.08 -4.95 12.50
C ASP A 168 11.79 -6.43 12.24
N ARG A 169 10.60 -6.92 12.62
CA ARG A 169 10.19 -8.29 12.34
C ARG A 169 10.05 -8.57 10.84
N TRP A 170 9.54 -7.62 10.06
CA TRP A 170 9.47 -7.74 8.60
C TRP A 170 10.86 -7.82 7.95
N GLU A 171 11.84 -7.03 8.45
CA GLU A 171 13.23 -7.05 7.97
C GLU A 171 13.88 -8.41 8.22
N GLU A 172 13.67 -9.00 9.40
CA GLU A 172 14.15 -10.36 9.73
C GLU A 172 13.62 -11.39 8.72
N LEU A 173 12.30 -11.42 8.51
CA LEU A 173 11.64 -12.35 7.59
C LEU A 173 12.09 -12.16 6.14
N SER A 174 12.33 -10.91 5.74
CA SER A 174 12.71 -10.58 4.36
C SER A 174 14.19 -10.85 4.06
N ALA A 175 15.03 -10.98 5.09
CA ALA A 175 16.45 -11.33 4.95
C ALA A 175 16.69 -12.84 4.81
N GLU A 176 15.70 -13.67 5.15
CA GLU A 176 15.78 -15.14 5.09
C GLU A 176 15.43 -15.73 3.71
N GLU A 177 14.88 -14.94 2.79
CA GLU A 177 14.52 -15.29 1.40
C GLU A 177 15.63 -15.00 0.38
#